data_AF-D2BVJ5-F1
#
_entry.id   AF-D2BVJ5-F1
#
_cell.length_a   1.000
_cell.length_b   1.000
_cell.length_c   1.000
_cell.angle_alpha   90.00
_cell.angle_beta   90.00
_cell.angle_gamma   90.00
#
_symmetry.space_group_name_H-M   'P 1'
#
loop_
_entity.id
_entity.type
_entity.pdbx_description
1 polymer ?
#
loop_
_entity_poly.entity_id
_entity_poly.type
_entity_poly.pdbx_seq_one_letter_code
_entity_poly.pdbx_strand_id
1 'polypeptide(L)'
;MLSTHPLLITGHPFEWLAIPGLGRVACTFLRHQPPLIVVSADALMYLDVSAGETPLGVWETVRIFGAVALSRYIGESAQHSQLVVIDSQTDDEDCTLRFAVLGQHGWRRGVAASVERAINQAALQPDTIACDALPVQVPATFTVIHRYALHG
;
A
#
# COMPACT_ATOMS: atom_id res chain seq x y z
N MET A 1 24.13 2.92 4.48
CA MET A 1 23.73 3.44 5.81
C MET A 1 22.36 2.88 6.12
N LEU A 2 22.22 2.09 7.19
CA LEU A 2 20.92 1.64 7.69
C LEU A 2 20.24 2.85 8.32
N SER A 3 19.08 3.25 7.78
CA SER A 3 18.24 4.28 8.39
C SER A 3 17.88 3.82 9.81
N THR A 4 18.18 4.64 10.81
CA THR A 4 17.86 4.41 12.23
C THR A 4 16.39 4.67 12.56
N HIS A 5 15.58 5.05 11.57
CA HIS A 5 14.17 5.32 11.76
C HIS A 5 13.31 4.10 11.47
N PRO A 6 12.31 3.79 12.33
CA PRO A 6 11.42 2.66 12.11
C PRO A 6 10.65 2.84 10.80
N LEU A 7 10.58 1.75 10.02
CA LEU A 7 9.86 1.67 8.75
C LEU A 7 8.39 2.08 8.90
N LEU A 8 7.76 1.66 10.00
CA LEU A 8 6.36 1.94 10.28
C LEU A 8 6.20 3.32 10.92
N ILE A 9 5.31 4.15 10.39
CA ILE A 9 5.03 5.47 10.96
C ILE A 9 4.36 5.34 12.32
N THR A 10 3.46 4.37 12.47
CA THR A 10 2.61 4.24 13.66
C THR A 10 3.11 3.20 14.65
N GLY A 11 4.17 2.47 14.30
CA GLY A 11 4.71 1.37 15.09
C GLY A 11 3.91 0.06 14.98
N HIS A 12 2.77 0.07 14.28
CA HIS A 12 1.91 -1.11 14.09
C HIS A 12 2.01 -1.64 12.66
N PRO A 13 2.02 -2.98 12.46
CA PRO A 13 2.17 -3.57 11.14
C PRO A 13 0.98 -3.26 10.24
N PHE A 14 -0.21 -3.08 10.81
CA PHE A 14 -1.38 -2.55 10.11
C PHE A 14 -2.32 -1.80 11.06
N GLU A 15 -3.22 -1.01 10.48
CA GLU A 15 -4.32 -0.32 11.15
C GLU A 15 -5.62 -0.45 10.35
N TRP A 16 -6.76 -0.29 11.03
CA TRP A 16 -8.06 -0.21 10.38
C TRP A 16 -8.49 1.25 10.20
N LEU A 17 -8.70 1.64 8.95
CA LEU A 17 -9.37 2.89 8.58
C LEU A 17 -10.87 2.68 8.55
N ALA A 18 -11.61 3.40 9.38
CA ALA A 18 -13.07 3.50 9.25
C ALA A 18 -13.42 4.63 8.29
N ILE A 19 -14.01 4.29 7.15
CA ILE A 19 -14.34 5.24 6.08
C ILE A 19 -15.86 5.24 5.87
N PRO A 20 -16.56 6.36 6.12
CA PRO A 20 -18.01 6.46 5.88
C PRO A 20 -18.38 6.06 4.45
N GLY A 21 -19.32 5.14 4.30
CA GLY A 21 -19.75 4.60 3.00
C GLY A 21 -18.84 3.51 2.41
N LEU A 22 -17.61 3.35 2.93
CA LEU A 22 -16.63 2.34 2.49
C LEU A 22 -16.16 1.43 3.65
N GLY A 23 -16.95 1.31 4.72
CA GLY A 23 -16.68 0.37 5.81
C GLY A 23 -15.29 0.50 6.44
N ARG A 24 -14.58 -0.64 6.56
CA ARG A 24 -13.25 -0.71 7.16
C ARG A 24 -12.23 -1.16 6.13
N VAL A 25 -11.13 -0.42 6.01
CA VAL A 25 -9.99 -0.72 5.13
C VAL A 25 -8.76 -0.96 5.99
N ALA A 26 -8.12 -2.12 5.86
CA ALA A 26 -6.84 -2.38 6.52
C ALA A 26 -5.70 -1.70 5.74
N CYS A 27 -4.78 -1.04 6.43
CA CYS A 27 -3.65 -0.39 5.81
C CYS A 27 -2.36 -0.47 6.66
N THR A 28 -1.21 -0.43 6.01
CA THR A 28 0.10 -0.22 6.66
C THR A 28 0.62 1.17 6.32
N PHE A 29 1.15 1.89 7.31
CA PHE A 29 1.74 3.23 7.09
C PHE A 29 3.26 3.18 7.08
N LEU A 30 3.87 3.41 5.91
CA LEU A 30 5.32 3.36 5.74
C LEU A 30 5.94 4.76 5.74
N ARG A 31 7.05 4.88 6.46
CA ARG A 31 7.88 6.07 6.52
C ARG A 31 8.66 6.19 5.21
N HIS A 32 8.23 7.14 4.39
CA HIS A 32 8.85 7.50 3.13
C HIS A 32 8.57 8.99 2.88
N GLN A 33 9.22 9.59 1.88
CA GLN A 33 8.97 10.98 1.48
C GLN A 33 8.61 11.03 -0.01
N PRO A 34 7.31 11.15 -0.36
CA PRO A 34 6.14 11.31 0.53
C PRO A 34 5.75 10.04 1.31
N PRO A 35 5.01 10.14 2.43
CA PRO A 35 4.55 8.98 3.21
C PRO A 35 3.70 8.02 2.36
N LEU A 36 3.76 6.71 2.66
CA LEU A 36 2.99 5.70 1.92
C LEU A 36 1.92 5.07 2.82
N ILE A 37 0.71 4.96 2.28
CA ILE A 37 -0.42 4.23 2.84
C ILE A 37 -0.57 2.97 1.99
N VAL A 38 -0.30 1.80 2.52
CA VAL A 38 -0.33 0.54 1.77
C VAL A 38 -1.63 -0.20 2.07
N VAL A 39 -2.39 -0.56 1.04
CA VAL A 39 -3.64 -1.35 1.14
C VAL A 39 -3.62 -2.50 0.14
N SER A 40 -4.35 -3.57 0.45
CA SER A 40 -4.54 -4.66 -0.50
C SER A 40 -5.46 -4.20 -1.64
N ALA A 41 -5.22 -4.71 -2.84
CA ALA A 41 -6.16 -4.64 -3.96
C ALA A 41 -7.54 -5.17 -3.56
N ASP A 42 -7.57 -6.16 -2.67
CA ASP A 42 -8.79 -6.80 -2.21
C ASP A 42 -9.48 -6.05 -1.06
N ALA A 43 -8.92 -4.93 -0.60
CA ALA A 43 -9.43 -4.17 0.54
C ALA A 43 -10.87 -3.68 0.35
N LEU A 44 -11.36 -3.64 -0.89
CA LEU A 44 -12.71 -3.21 -1.27
C LEU A 44 -13.56 -4.33 -1.90
N MET A 45 -13.10 -5.58 -1.89
CA MET A 45 -13.84 -6.69 -2.51
C MET A 45 -15.24 -6.92 -1.92
N TYR A 46 -15.49 -6.51 -0.67
CA TYR A 46 -16.82 -6.60 -0.07
C TYR A 46 -17.86 -5.70 -0.77
N LEU A 47 -17.42 -4.78 -1.64
CA LEU A 47 -18.29 -3.99 -2.52
C LEU A 47 -18.61 -4.72 -3.84
N ASP A 48 -18.14 -5.95 -4.02
CA ASP A 48 -18.31 -6.76 -5.24
C ASP A 48 -17.72 -6.10 -6.50
N VAL A 49 -16.65 -5.30 -6.30
CA VAL A 49 -15.92 -4.61 -7.36
C VAL A 49 -14.44 -4.95 -7.23
N SER A 50 -13.82 -5.35 -8.34
CA SER A 50 -12.39 -5.63 -8.36
C SER A 50 -11.57 -4.35 -8.19
N ALA A 51 -10.30 -4.50 -7.78
CA ALA A 51 -9.41 -3.36 -7.58
C ALA A 51 -9.23 -2.52 -8.86
N GLY A 52 -9.19 -3.20 -10.01
CA GLY A 52 -9.19 -2.58 -11.33
C GLY A 52 -10.44 -1.75 -11.52
N GLU A 53 -11.62 -2.35 -11.43
CA GLU A 53 -12.91 -1.68 -11.72
C GLU A 53 -13.30 -0.60 -10.69
N THR A 54 -12.61 -0.55 -9.55
CA THR A 54 -12.86 0.43 -8.50
C THR A 54 -12.58 1.85 -9.02
N PRO A 55 -13.57 2.77 -8.99
CA PRO A 55 -13.39 4.13 -9.48
C PRO A 55 -12.24 4.86 -8.76
N LEU A 56 -11.49 5.68 -9.50
CA LEU A 56 -10.39 6.49 -8.95
C LEU A 56 -10.80 7.30 -7.71
N GLY A 57 -12.02 7.84 -7.68
CA GLY A 57 -12.54 8.62 -6.54
C GLY A 57 -12.67 7.81 -5.25
N VAL A 58 -12.90 6.49 -5.34
CA VAL A 58 -12.97 5.60 -4.17
C VAL A 58 -11.57 5.41 -3.60
N TRP A 59 -10.57 5.13 -4.45
CA TRP A 59 -9.17 5.05 -4.01
C TRP A 59 -8.65 6.38 -3.45
N GLU A 60 -9.03 7.50 -4.05
CA GLU A 60 -8.69 8.83 -3.54
C GLU A 60 -9.31 9.07 -2.16
N THR A 61 -10.52 8.57 -1.91
CA THR A 61 -11.15 8.60 -0.58
C THR A 61 -10.32 7.82 0.43
N VAL A 62 -9.85 6.61 0.09
CA VAL A 62 -8.95 5.83 0.96
C VAL A 62 -7.66 6.60 1.25
N ARG A 63 -7.04 7.23 0.23
CA ARG A 63 -5.84 8.05 0.39
C ARG A 63 -6.08 9.23 1.36
N ILE A 64 -7.19 9.95 1.21
CA ILE A 64 -7.53 11.10 2.04
C ILE A 64 -7.75 10.67 3.50
N PHE A 65 -8.52 9.61 3.73
CA PHE A 65 -8.78 9.12 5.09
C PHE A 65 -7.52 8.55 5.74
N GLY A 66 -6.66 7.87 4.98
CA GLY A 66 -5.35 7.43 5.47
C GLY A 66 -4.44 8.61 5.80
N ALA A 67 -4.45 9.69 5.02
CA ALA A 67 -3.71 10.92 5.32
C ALA A 67 -4.23 11.58 6.61
N VAL A 68 -5.55 11.65 6.80
CA VAL A 68 -6.15 12.14 8.05
C VAL A 68 -5.71 11.28 9.24
N ALA A 69 -5.73 9.95 9.10
CA ALA A 69 -5.25 9.04 10.14
C ALA A 69 -3.75 9.21 10.45
N LEU A 70 -2.93 9.56 9.45
CA LEU A 70 -1.50 9.83 9.61
C LEU A 70 -1.18 11.18 10.27
N SER A 71 -2.07 12.17 10.15
CA SER A 71 -1.84 13.53 10.65
C SER A 71 -1.44 13.58 12.13
N ARG A 72 -1.97 12.68 12.96
CA ARG A 72 -1.62 12.58 14.39
C ARG A 72 -0.17 12.15 14.67
N TYR A 73 0.50 11.53 13.69
CA TYR A 73 1.87 11.04 13.83
C TYR A 73 2.90 11.96 13.16
N ILE A 74 2.53 12.57 12.02
CA ILE A 74 3.48 13.33 11.17
C ILE A 74 2.98 14.74 10.79
N GLY A 75 1.88 15.20 11.40
CA GLY A 75 1.32 16.53 11.20
C GLY A 75 0.88 16.79 9.76
N GLU A 76 1.08 18.02 9.31
CA GLU A 76 0.67 18.50 7.97
C GLU A 76 1.31 17.72 6.83
N SER A 77 2.48 17.12 7.04
CA SER A 77 3.16 16.28 6.03
C SER A 77 2.28 15.12 5.53
N ALA A 78 1.31 14.69 6.35
CA ALA A 78 0.37 13.63 5.99
C ALA A 78 -0.48 13.97 4.75
N GLN A 79 -0.74 15.24 4.45
CA GLN A 79 -1.53 15.64 3.28
C GLN A 79 -0.90 15.21 1.94
N HIS A 80 0.43 15.02 1.94
CA HIS A 80 1.21 14.58 0.79
C HIS A 80 1.30 13.06 0.67
N SER A 81 0.65 12.32 1.57
CA SER A 81 0.69 10.85 1.55
C SER A 81 0.16 10.29 0.24
N GLN A 82 0.82 9.24 -0.23
CA GLN A 82 0.45 8.49 -1.42
C GLN A 82 -0.20 7.17 -0.99
N LEU A 83 -1.19 6.73 -1.74
CA LEU A 83 -1.77 5.41 -1.56
C LEU A 83 -1.02 4.41 -2.46
N VAL A 84 -0.68 3.26 -1.90
CA VAL A 84 -0.09 2.13 -2.59
C VAL A 84 -1.11 1.00 -2.52
N VAL A 85 -1.57 0.55 -3.67
CA VAL A 85 -2.47 -0.62 -3.77
C VAL A 85 -1.64 -1.79 -4.26
N ILE A 86 -1.61 -2.87 -3.48
CA ILE A 86 -0.76 -4.03 -3.74
C ILE A 86 -1.59 -5.27 -4.04
N ASP A 87 -1.07 -6.14 -4.89
CA ASP A 87 -1.50 -7.52 -5.00
C ASP A 87 -0.29 -8.44 -5.24
N SER A 88 -0.53 -9.74 -5.26
CA SER A 88 0.48 -10.70 -5.70
C SER A 88 0.06 -11.39 -6.99
N GLN A 89 1.07 -11.81 -7.74
CA GLN A 89 0.96 -12.74 -8.84
C GLN A 89 1.94 -13.88 -8.60
N THR A 90 1.46 -15.10 -8.71
CA THR A 90 2.26 -16.32 -8.64
C THR A 90 2.32 -16.96 -10.01
N ASP A 91 3.53 -17.18 -10.51
CA ASP A 91 3.79 -17.93 -11.74
C ASP A 91 4.72 -19.11 -11.38
N ASP A 92 4.24 -20.35 -11.50
CA ASP A 92 4.94 -21.60 -11.16
C ASP A 92 5.64 -21.61 -9.77
N GLU A 93 6.89 -21.13 -9.71
CA GLU A 93 7.74 -21.06 -8.50
C GLU A 93 8.08 -19.63 -8.07
N ASP A 94 7.70 -18.61 -8.84
CA ASP A 94 8.02 -17.22 -8.57
C ASP A 94 6.80 -16.45 -8.04
N CYS A 95 7.04 -15.64 -7.01
CA CYS A 95 6.06 -14.69 -6.48
C CYS A 95 6.48 -13.25 -6.81
N THR A 96 5.59 -12.52 -7.47
CA THR A 96 5.73 -11.10 -7.75
C THR A 96 4.71 -10.32 -6.94
N LEU A 97 5.19 -9.47 -6.03
CA LEU A 97 4.36 -8.46 -5.38
C LEU A 97 4.27 -7.24 -6.29
N ARG A 98 3.08 -6.99 -6.84
CA ARG A 98 2.84 -5.88 -7.75
C ARG A 98 2.18 -4.74 -6.99
N PHE A 99 2.50 -3.51 -7.37
CA PHE A 99 1.88 -2.36 -6.72
C PHE A 99 1.64 -1.21 -7.69
N ALA A 100 0.57 -0.45 -7.43
CA ALA A 100 0.26 0.80 -8.10
C ALA A 100 0.26 1.94 -7.08
N VAL A 101 0.76 3.12 -7.47
CA VAL A 101 0.81 4.29 -6.57
C VAL A 101 -0.14 5.38 -7.04
N LEU A 102 -1.03 5.81 -6.14
CA LEU A 102 -1.93 6.93 -6.32
C LEU A 102 -1.41 8.15 -5.53
N GLY A 103 -1.15 9.25 -6.26
CA GLY A 103 -0.86 10.55 -5.67
C GLY A 103 -2.03 11.53 -5.86
N GLN A 104 -1.84 12.78 -5.41
CA GLN A 104 -2.85 13.85 -5.51
C GLN A 104 -3.36 14.13 -6.95
N HIS A 105 -2.61 13.72 -7.98
CA HIS A 105 -2.96 13.94 -9.39
C HIS A 105 -3.34 12.65 -10.13
N GLY A 106 -3.65 11.57 -9.39
CA GLY A 106 -3.99 10.26 -9.97
C GLY A 106 -2.84 9.25 -9.93
N TRP A 107 -3.03 8.15 -10.67
CA TRP A 107 -2.09 7.04 -10.74
C TRP A 107 -0.74 7.48 -11.31
N ARG A 108 0.35 7.06 -10.65
CA ARG A 108 1.72 7.38 -11.03
C ARG A 108 2.19 6.42 -12.13
N ARG A 109 2.77 6.97 -13.20
CA ARG A 109 3.43 6.19 -14.28
C ARG A 109 4.77 5.59 -13.87
N GLY A 110 5.45 6.23 -12.93
CA GLY A 110 6.73 5.77 -12.41
C GLY A 110 6.89 6.19 -10.96
N VAL A 111 7.74 5.46 -10.25
CA VAL A 111 8.04 5.69 -8.83
C VAL A 111 9.55 5.67 -8.63
N ALA A 112 10.01 6.28 -7.54
CA ALA A 112 11.42 6.17 -7.16
C ALA A 112 11.71 4.75 -6.64
N ALA A 113 12.92 4.24 -6.89
CA ALA A 113 13.37 2.94 -6.37
C ALA A 113 13.33 2.85 -4.82
N SER A 114 13.25 3.98 -4.12
CA SER A 114 13.01 4.03 -2.67
C SER A 114 11.62 3.52 -2.28
N VAL A 115 10.62 3.65 -3.15
CA VAL A 115 9.26 3.14 -2.93
C VAL A 115 9.28 1.61 -2.99
N GLU A 116 9.89 1.04 -4.03
CA GLU A 116 10.07 -0.41 -4.18
C GLU A 116 10.80 -1.01 -2.97
N ARG A 117 11.87 -0.34 -2.52
CA ARG A 117 12.61 -0.76 -1.32
C ARG A 117 11.75 -0.73 -0.06
N ALA A 118 10.95 0.32 0.13
CA ALA A 118 10.06 0.43 1.29
C ALA A 118 8.99 -0.69 1.29
N ILE A 119 8.43 -1.00 0.11
CA ILE A 119 7.46 -2.09 -0.05
C ILE A 119 8.11 -3.45 0.19
N ASN A 120 9.32 -3.68 -0.32
CA ASN A 120 10.07 -4.91 -0.08
C ASN A 120 10.33 -5.12 1.43
N GLN A 121 10.77 -4.07 2.13
CA GLN A 121 10.97 -4.12 3.57
C GLN A 121 9.66 -4.38 4.34
N ALA A 122 8.54 -3.79 3.89
CA ALA A 122 7.24 -4.07 4.48
C ALA A 122 6.83 -5.54 4.28
N ALA A 123 7.04 -6.09 3.08
CA ALA A 123 6.72 -7.48 2.77
C ALA A 123 7.52 -8.51 3.62
N LEU A 124 8.71 -8.13 4.10
CA LEU A 124 9.51 -8.93 5.04
C LEU A 124 9.12 -8.73 6.51
N GLN A 125 8.25 -7.78 6.81
CA GLN A 125 7.79 -7.50 8.16
C GLN A 125 6.44 -8.20 8.41
N PRO A 126 6.35 -9.10 9.41
CA PRO A 126 5.12 -9.84 9.71
C PRO A 126 3.91 -8.94 9.93
N ASP A 127 2.75 -9.45 9.53
CA ASP A 127 1.43 -8.85 9.69
C ASP A 127 1.21 -7.52 8.97
N THR A 128 2.17 -7.05 8.17
CA THR A 128 1.92 -5.90 7.28
C THR A 128 1.05 -6.33 6.12
N ILE A 129 0.34 -5.36 5.52
CA ILE A 129 -0.46 -5.62 4.32
C ILE A 129 0.41 -6.19 3.18
N ALA A 130 1.66 -5.72 3.06
CA ALA A 130 2.60 -6.24 2.07
C ALA A 130 3.03 -7.68 2.32
N CYS A 131 3.16 -8.08 3.59
CA CYS A 131 3.45 -9.47 3.95
C CYS A 131 2.22 -10.36 3.74
N ASP A 132 1.02 -9.88 4.11
CA ASP A 132 -0.24 -10.62 3.95
C ASP A 132 -0.63 -10.85 2.48
N ALA A 133 -0.21 -9.95 1.58
CA ALA A 133 -0.41 -10.12 0.15
C ALA A 133 0.46 -11.25 -0.45
N LEU A 134 1.49 -11.72 0.25
CA LEU A 134 2.31 -12.85 -0.19
C LEU A 134 1.59 -14.18 0.10
N PRO A 135 1.63 -15.16 -0.81
CA PRO A 135 1.00 -16.45 -0.59
C PRO A 135 1.61 -17.18 0.62
N VAL A 136 0.80 -17.95 1.35
CA VAL A 136 1.21 -18.64 2.60
C VAL A 136 2.40 -19.60 2.40
N GLN A 137 2.72 -19.97 1.15
CA GLN A 137 3.76 -20.93 0.77
C GLN A 137 4.93 -20.30 -0.02
N VAL A 138 5.23 -19.01 0.12
CA VAL A 138 6.29 -18.40 -0.72
C VAL A 138 7.65 -19.08 -0.52
N PRO A 139 8.37 -19.43 -1.61
CA PRO A 139 9.78 -19.78 -1.53
C PRO A 139 10.61 -18.62 -0.97
N ALA A 140 11.89 -18.86 -0.68
CA ALA A 140 12.80 -17.92 -0.01
C ALA A 140 13.01 -16.56 -0.72
N THR A 141 12.37 -16.31 -1.87
CA THR A 141 12.58 -15.14 -2.74
C THR A 141 11.28 -14.70 -3.42
N PHE A 142 11.02 -13.38 -3.41
CA PHE A 142 9.96 -12.71 -4.17
C PHE A 142 10.52 -11.46 -4.86
N THR A 143 9.81 -10.98 -5.89
CA THR A 143 10.15 -9.72 -6.57
C THR A 143 9.09 -8.65 -6.27
N VAL A 144 9.48 -7.38 -6.37
CA VAL A 144 8.58 -6.23 -6.15
C VAL A 144 8.58 -5.39 -7.42
N ILE A 145 7.41 -5.21 -8.04
CA ILE A 145 7.29 -4.54 -9.34
C ILE A 145 6.20 -3.46 -9.29
N HIS A 146 6.55 -2.26 -9.75
CA HIS A 146 5.57 -1.20 -9.98
C HIS A 146 4.81 -1.45 -11.29
N ARG A 147 3.48 -1.35 -11.25
CA ARG A 147 2.62 -1.33 -12.44
C ARG A 147 1.87 0.00 -12.53
N TYR A 148 1.68 0.48 -13.76
CA TYR A 148 0.88 1.68 -14.01
C TYR A 148 -0.61 1.35 -14.02
N ALA A 149 -1.37 1.97 -13.12
CA ALA A 149 -2.79 1.71 -12.85
C ALA A 149 -3.08 0.25 -12.44
N LEU A 150 -4.26 0.03 -11.87
CA LEU A 150 -4.77 -1.33 -11.58
C LEU A 150 -5.42 -1.97 -12.82
N HIS A 151 -5.45 -1.25 -13.95
CA HIS A 151 -5.92 -1.69 -15.25
C HIS A 151 -4.76 -1.91 -16.21
N GLY A 152 -4.75 -3.06 -16.89
CA GLY A 152 -4.14 -3.26 -18.19
C GLY A 152 -5.22 -3.31 -19.26
#